data_AF-A0A1S7TM56-F1
#
_entry.id   AF-A0A1S7TM56-F1
#
_cell.length_a   1.000
_cell.length_b   1.000
_cell.length_c   1.000
_cell.angle_alpha   90.00
_cell.angle_beta   90.00
_cell.angle_gamma   90.00
#
_symmetry.space_group_name_H-M   'P 1'
#
loop_
_entity.id
_entity.type
_entity.pdbx_description
1 polymer ?
#
loop_
_entity_poly.entity_id
_entity_poly.type
_entity_poly.pdbx_seq_one_letter_code
_entity_poly.pdbx_strand_id
1 'polypeptide(L)'
;MNTQATPSPQFYLTAPATCPYLPNQMERKVFTHLVGPRASEMNDLLTQGGFRRSQNIAYRPACENCRACVSVRILTEQFQPTKSMRRVLAANKDVVATVHAAEPSTEQFALFRRYLDHRHQSGGMSDMSALDYAIMVEDTHVNTRIIEYRVREPGSGIDSSKRGELLAVALSDVMSDGLSMVYSFFNPDLEKRSLGTFMIIDHITRTRALGLPHVYLGYWVDGSEKMGYKTRYHPQEHLTPRGWEVYTPEEK
;
A
#
# COMPACT_ATOMS: atom_id res chain seq x y z
N MET A 1 16.48 28.33 27.71
CA MET A 1 16.42 27.11 26.88
C MET A 1 15.09 26.44 27.16
N ASN A 2 14.04 26.75 26.38
CA ASN A 2 12.74 26.13 26.56
C ASN A 2 12.73 24.79 25.80
N THR A 3 12.87 23.70 26.54
CA THR A 3 12.47 22.36 26.10
C THR A 3 10.97 22.38 25.86
N GLN A 4 10.53 22.70 24.65
CA GLN A 4 9.17 22.38 24.23
C GLN A 4 9.04 20.86 24.26
N ALA A 5 8.42 20.34 25.32
CA ALA A 5 7.93 18.98 25.36
C ALA A 5 7.10 18.76 24.09
N THR A 6 7.56 17.85 23.24
CA THR A 6 6.83 17.51 22.01
C THR A 6 5.46 16.97 22.44
N PRO A 7 4.33 17.49 21.92
CA PRO A 7 3.04 16.94 22.28
C PRO A 7 3.01 15.48 21.82
N SER A 8 2.85 14.55 22.76
CA SER A 8 2.60 13.14 22.45
C SER A 8 1.40 13.03 21.51
N PRO A 9 1.43 12.13 20.51
CA PRO A 9 0.32 11.99 19.58
C PRO A 9 -0.96 11.65 20.35
N GLN A 10 -2.03 12.40 20.07
CA GLN A 10 -3.35 12.09 20.61
C GLN A 10 -3.97 10.96 19.80
N PHE A 11 -4.46 9.94 20.51
CA PHE A 11 -5.14 8.80 19.89
C PHE A 11 -6.64 8.90 20.12
N TYR A 12 -7.40 8.69 19.05
CA TYR A 12 -8.84 8.67 19.04
C TYR A 12 -9.34 7.28 18.69
N LEU A 13 -10.56 6.94 19.09
CA LEU A 13 -11.16 5.64 18.84
C LEU A 13 -12.50 5.85 18.12
N THR A 14 -12.68 5.17 16.99
CA THR A 14 -13.94 5.27 16.24
C THR A 14 -15.09 4.58 16.98
N ALA A 15 -16.31 5.02 16.67
CA ALA A 15 -17.50 4.24 16.97
C ALA A 15 -17.44 2.86 16.25
N PRO A 16 -18.08 1.82 16.79
CA PRO A 16 -18.23 0.55 16.11
C PRO A 16 -18.98 0.69 14.77
N ALA A 17 -18.47 0.03 13.73
CA ALA A 17 -19.11 -0.08 12.42
C ALA A 17 -19.03 -1.53 11.91
N THR A 18 -19.80 -1.88 10.88
CA THR A 18 -19.72 -3.21 10.25
C THR A 18 -18.33 -3.44 9.66
N CYS A 19 -17.72 -4.60 9.93
CA CYS A 19 -16.42 -4.96 9.37
C CYS A 19 -16.51 -5.12 7.84
N PRO A 20 -15.65 -4.46 7.06
CA PRO A 20 -15.66 -4.57 5.60
C PRO A 20 -15.05 -5.88 5.07
N TYR A 21 -14.38 -6.65 5.93
CA TYR A 21 -13.63 -7.85 5.53
C TYR A 21 -14.27 -9.16 5.95
N LEU A 22 -14.90 -9.20 7.13
CA LEU A 22 -15.44 -10.41 7.71
C LEU A 22 -16.94 -10.23 8.00
N PRO A 23 -17.82 -11.09 7.49
CA PRO A 23 -19.24 -10.99 7.74
C PRO A 23 -19.52 -11.19 9.24
N ASN A 24 -20.56 -10.50 9.74
CA ASN A 24 -21.00 -10.56 11.14
C ASN A 24 -19.97 -10.12 12.18
N GLN A 25 -18.90 -9.44 11.77
CA GLN A 25 -17.93 -8.82 12.67
C GLN A 25 -18.11 -7.30 12.71
N MET A 26 -17.74 -6.69 13.83
CA MET A 26 -17.69 -5.24 13.98
C MET A 26 -16.25 -4.75 13.95
N GLU A 27 -16.00 -3.62 13.29
CA GLU A 27 -14.71 -2.93 13.30
C GLU A 27 -14.72 -1.69 14.21
N ARG A 28 -13.57 -1.45 14.82
CA ARG A 28 -13.20 -0.18 15.46
C ARG A 28 -11.75 0.12 15.09
N LYS A 29 -11.39 1.39 15.03
CA LYS A 29 -10.03 1.83 14.71
C LYS A 29 -9.55 2.81 15.76
N VAL A 30 -8.35 2.60 16.27
CA VAL A 30 -7.60 3.67 16.93
C VAL A 30 -6.86 4.45 15.85
N PHE A 31 -6.88 5.77 15.90
CA PHE A 31 -6.19 6.60 14.92
C PHE A 31 -5.57 7.86 15.54
N THR A 32 -4.61 8.43 14.83
CA THR A 32 -3.98 9.72 15.15
C THR A 32 -3.67 10.48 13.86
N HIS A 33 -3.43 11.79 13.98
CA HIS A 33 -3.10 12.64 12.85
C HIS A 33 -1.57 12.68 12.61
N LEU A 34 -1.18 12.59 11.34
CA LEU A 34 0.19 12.75 10.87
C LEU A 34 0.33 14.16 10.27
N VAL A 35 0.64 15.15 11.11
CA VAL A 35 0.73 16.55 10.70
C VAL A 35 2.07 17.18 11.07
N GLY A 36 2.50 18.13 10.26
CA GLY A 36 3.72 18.88 10.49
C GLY A 36 5.01 18.15 10.15
N PRO A 37 6.18 18.74 10.48
CA PRO A 37 7.48 18.33 9.94
C PRO A 37 7.96 16.95 10.41
N ARG A 38 7.40 16.42 11.51
CA ARG A 38 7.75 15.09 12.07
C ARG A 38 6.79 13.99 11.63
N ALA A 39 5.85 14.26 10.73
CA ALA A 39 4.87 13.28 10.29
C ALA A 39 5.50 12.02 9.67
N SER A 40 6.61 12.17 8.93
CA SER A 40 7.34 11.02 8.36
C SER A 40 7.96 10.12 9.44
N GLU A 41 8.66 10.70 10.41
CA GLU A 41 9.23 9.96 11.56
C GLU A 41 8.13 9.26 12.38
N MET A 42 7.01 9.96 12.61
CA MET A 42 5.86 9.39 13.30
C MET A 42 5.23 8.23 12.52
N ASN A 43 5.11 8.36 11.20
CA ASN A 43 4.61 7.29 10.34
C ASN A 43 5.51 6.04 10.42
N ASP A 44 6.82 6.23 10.43
CA ASP A 44 7.78 5.14 10.57
C ASP A 44 7.57 4.39 11.89
N LEU A 45 7.54 5.11 13.01
CA LEU A 45 7.33 4.52 14.35
C LEU A 45 5.99 3.81 14.48
N LEU A 46 4.90 4.44 14.03
CA LEU A 46 3.56 3.89 14.13
C LEU A 46 3.39 2.65 13.24
N THR A 47 4.01 2.65 12.05
CA THR A 47 3.98 1.50 11.12
C THR A 47 4.65 0.26 11.71
N GLN A 48 5.73 0.43 12.49
CA GLN A 48 6.34 -0.66 13.27
C GLN A 48 5.37 -1.21 14.33
N GLY A 49 4.58 -0.35 14.95
CA GLY A 49 3.51 -0.69 15.91
C GLY A 49 2.22 -1.22 15.27
N GLY A 50 2.25 -1.48 13.95
CA GLY A 50 1.15 -2.05 13.20
C GLY A 50 0.09 -1.06 12.76
N PHE A 51 0.32 0.25 12.87
CA PHE A 51 -0.55 1.24 12.22
C PHE A 51 -0.32 1.24 10.70
N ARG A 52 -1.31 1.75 9.99
CA ARG A 52 -1.28 1.99 8.54
C ARG A 52 -1.82 3.39 8.24
N ARG A 53 -1.40 3.97 7.13
CA ARG A 53 -1.76 5.34 6.75
C ARG A 53 -2.94 5.36 5.78
N SER A 54 -3.77 6.39 5.90
CA SER A 54 -4.71 6.85 4.88
C SER A 54 -4.73 8.37 4.94
N GLN A 55 -4.39 9.08 3.86
CA GLN A 55 -4.24 10.54 3.88
C GLN A 55 -3.35 11.00 5.07
N ASN A 56 -3.77 12.01 5.81
CA ASN A 56 -3.08 12.53 6.99
C ASN A 56 -3.40 11.79 8.31
N ILE A 57 -3.95 10.57 8.26
CA ILE A 57 -4.20 9.76 9.48
C ILE A 57 -3.43 8.44 9.46
N ALA A 58 -2.92 8.06 10.62
CA ALA A 58 -2.44 6.71 10.90
C ALA A 58 -3.48 5.98 11.74
N TYR A 59 -3.83 4.75 11.38
CA TYR A 59 -4.85 3.95 12.07
C TYR A 59 -4.43 2.50 12.29
N ARG A 60 -4.98 1.90 13.35
CA ARG A 60 -4.86 0.46 13.64
C ARG A 60 -6.20 -0.13 14.06
N PRO A 61 -6.57 -1.34 13.59
CA PRO A 61 -7.72 -2.06 14.10
C PRO A 61 -7.65 -2.20 15.63
N ALA A 62 -8.78 -1.92 16.28
CA ALA A 62 -8.98 -1.98 17.72
C ALA A 62 -10.32 -2.65 18.04
N CYS A 63 -10.69 -3.66 17.25
CA CYS A 63 -11.93 -4.42 17.42
C CYS A 63 -11.97 -5.09 18.81
N GLU A 64 -13.16 -5.20 19.40
CA GLU A 64 -13.30 -5.76 20.75
C GLU A 64 -13.08 -7.28 20.76
N ASN A 65 -13.74 -7.98 19.83
CA ASN A 65 -13.81 -9.45 19.82
C ASN A 65 -13.04 -10.09 18.64
N CYS A 66 -12.19 -9.33 17.94
CA CYS A 66 -11.50 -9.80 16.73
C CYS A 66 -10.04 -9.34 16.68
N ARG A 67 -9.18 -10.22 16.18
CA ARG A 67 -7.73 -10.00 15.97
C ARG A 67 -7.25 -10.45 14.58
N ALA A 68 -8.17 -10.63 13.63
CA ALA A 68 -7.87 -11.17 12.30
C ALA A 68 -6.99 -10.26 11.42
N CYS A 69 -7.01 -8.94 11.65
CA CYS A 69 -6.21 -7.99 10.89
C CYS A 69 -4.75 -7.99 11.38
N VAL A 70 -3.86 -8.58 10.60
CA VAL A 70 -2.43 -8.71 10.90
C VAL A 70 -1.63 -7.82 9.96
N SER A 71 -0.79 -6.97 10.53
CA SER A 71 0.15 -6.13 9.78
C SER A 71 1.26 -7.00 9.19
N VAL A 72 1.51 -6.90 7.88
CA VAL A 72 2.48 -7.75 7.18
C VAL A 72 3.54 -6.95 6.41
N ARG A 73 4.77 -7.49 6.33
CA ARG A 73 5.86 -6.93 5.54
C ARG A 73 6.71 -8.02 4.89
N ILE A 74 7.15 -7.81 3.65
CA ILE A 74 7.99 -8.76 2.91
C ILE A 74 9.45 -8.46 3.21
N LEU A 75 10.26 -9.51 3.42
CA LEU A 75 11.70 -9.40 3.54
C LEU A 75 12.33 -9.35 2.14
N THR A 76 12.81 -8.17 1.74
CA THR A 76 13.21 -7.89 0.36
C THR A 76 14.44 -8.66 -0.06
N GLU A 77 15.49 -8.72 0.76
CA GLU A 77 16.76 -9.40 0.43
C GLU A 77 16.58 -10.90 0.16
N GLN A 78 15.66 -11.54 0.88
CA GLN A 78 15.45 -12.99 0.81
C GLN A 78 14.36 -13.40 -0.19
N PHE A 79 13.58 -12.44 -0.70
CA PHE A 79 12.46 -12.73 -1.58
C PHE A 79 12.91 -13.36 -2.91
N GLN A 80 12.32 -14.52 -3.24
CA GLN A 80 12.55 -15.21 -4.51
C GLN A 80 11.22 -15.37 -5.28
N PRO A 81 11.10 -14.80 -6.49
CA PRO A 81 9.88 -14.93 -7.28
C PRO A 81 9.59 -16.39 -7.61
N THR A 82 8.35 -16.85 -7.37
CA THR A 82 7.90 -18.19 -7.77
C THR A 82 7.80 -18.34 -9.30
N LYS A 83 7.56 -19.57 -9.81
CA LYS A 83 7.37 -19.81 -11.25
C LYS A 83 6.20 -18.99 -11.85
N SER A 84 5.13 -18.73 -11.09
CA SER A 84 4.02 -17.88 -11.54
C SER A 84 4.43 -16.41 -11.58
N MET A 85 5.12 -15.93 -10.55
CA MET A 85 5.64 -14.56 -10.50
C MET A 85 6.64 -14.27 -11.62
N ARG A 86 7.52 -15.23 -11.96
CA ARG A 86 8.42 -15.12 -13.12
C ARG A 86 7.67 -15.00 -14.45
N ARG A 87 6.54 -15.72 -14.61
CA ARG A 87 5.66 -15.57 -15.79
C ARG A 87 5.02 -14.18 -15.84
N VAL A 88 4.59 -13.65 -14.69
CA VAL A 88 4.06 -12.28 -14.59
C VAL A 88 5.11 -11.24 -15.00
N LEU A 89 6.36 -11.38 -14.52
CA LEU A 89 7.46 -10.51 -14.94
C LEU A 89 7.69 -10.58 -16.46
N ALA A 90 7.72 -11.79 -17.03
CA ALA A 90 7.91 -11.98 -18.47
C ALA A 90 6.78 -11.36 -19.31
N ALA A 91 5.53 -11.44 -18.83
CA ALA A 91 4.36 -10.86 -19.50
C ALA A 91 4.32 -9.32 -19.46
N ASN A 92 5.13 -8.70 -18.61
CA ASN A 92 5.18 -7.24 -18.42
C ASN A 92 6.58 -6.67 -18.71
N LYS A 93 7.41 -7.37 -19.50
CA LYS A 93 8.75 -6.89 -19.91
C LYS A 93 8.72 -5.57 -20.68
N ASP A 94 7.57 -5.27 -21.29
CA ASP A 94 7.26 -4.06 -22.03
C ASP A 94 6.78 -2.92 -21.13
N VAL A 95 6.70 -3.11 -19.81
CA VAL A 95 6.25 -2.06 -18.89
C VAL A 95 7.45 -1.28 -18.36
N VAL A 96 7.34 0.04 -18.35
CA VAL A 96 8.27 0.97 -17.72
C VAL A 96 7.61 1.54 -16.48
N ALA A 97 8.33 1.53 -15.37
CA ALA A 97 7.84 1.98 -14.08
C ALA A 97 8.66 3.19 -13.61
N THR A 98 8.01 4.35 -13.50
CA THR A 98 8.65 5.64 -13.24
C THR A 98 8.12 6.25 -11.94
N VAL A 99 9.02 6.77 -11.11
CA VAL A 99 8.67 7.42 -9.84
C VAL A 99 8.47 8.92 -10.08
N HIS A 100 7.37 9.46 -9.58
CA HIS A 100 7.05 10.89 -9.62
C HIS A 100 6.78 11.42 -8.20
N ALA A 101 6.75 12.75 -8.07
CA ALA A 101 6.15 13.39 -6.91
C ALA A 101 4.67 12.98 -6.79
N ALA A 102 4.11 13.04 -5.58
CA ALA A 102 2.71 12.72 -5.33
C ALA A 102 1.79 13.83 -5.87
N GLU A 103 1.70 13.88 -7.20
CA GLU A 103 0.92 14.83 -7.97
C GLU A 103 -0.17 14.05 -8.74
N PRO A 104 -1.46 14.38 -8.53
CA PRO A 104 -2.58 13.73 -9.16
C PRO A 104 -2.68 14.18 -10.61
N SER A 105 -3.15 13.30 -11.47
CA SER A 105 -3.49 13.64 -12.84
C SER A 105 -4.87 13.14 -13.22
N THR A 106 -5.49 13.78 -14.21
CA THR A 106 -6.77 13.35 -14.78
C THR A 106 -6.69 11.93 -15.34
N GLU A 107 -5.56 11.55 -15.95
CA GLU A 107 -5.34 10.20 -16.48
C GLU A 107 -5.31 9.15 -15.35
N GLN A 108 -4.60 9.43 -14.26
CA GLN A 108 -4.58 8.55 -13.09
C GLN A 108 -5.99 8.42 -12.49
N PHE A 109 -6.72 9.53 -12.36
CA PHE A 109 -8.10 9.51 -11.84
C PHE A 109 -9.04 8.68 -12.73
N ALA A 110 -8.93 8.79 -14.05
CA ALA A 110 -9.72 7.98 -14.98
C ALA A 110 -9.44 6.48 -14.81
N LEU A 111 -8.16 6.10 -14.64
CA LEU A 111 -7.78 4.71 -14.35
C LEU A 111 -8.28 4.25 -12.98
N PHE A 112 -8.17 5.09 -11.96
CA PHE A 112 -8.66 4.84 -10.62
C PHE A 112 -10.17 4.58 -10.62
N ARG A 113 -10.95 5.41 -11.31
CA ARG A 113 -12.40 5.25 -11.47
C ARG A 113 -12.74 3.91 -12.12
N ARG A 114 -12.09 3.59 -13.25
CA ARG A 114 -12.26 2.30 -13.94
C ARG A 114 -11.97 1.11 -13.03
N TYR A 115 -10.89 1.19 -12.25
CA TYR A 115 -10.51 0.14 -11.30
C TYR A 115 -11.57 -0.04 -10.20
N LEU A 116 -12.06 1.04 -9.62
CA LEU A 116 -13.10 1.01 -8.58
C LEU A 116 -14.42 0.43 -9.11
N ASP A 117 -14.88 0.86 -10.28
CA ASP A 117 -16.15 0.38 -10.87
C ASP A 117 -16.10 -1.13 -11.17
N HIS A 118 -14.91 -1.68 -11.43
CA HIS A 118 -14.73 -3.12 -11.65
C HIS A 118 -14.57 -3.92 -10.34
N ARG A 119 -13.77 -3.43 -9.37
CA ARG A 119 -13.39 -4.20 -8.17
C ARG A 119 -14.20 -3.87 -6.91
N HIS A 120 -14.86 -2.73 -6.88
CA HIS A 120 -15.44 -2.13 -5.67
C HIS A 120 -16.88 -1.62 -5.88
N GLN A 121 -17.71 -2.36 -6.62
CA GLN A 121 -19.12 -2.00 -6.92
C GLN A 121 -20.00 -1.72 -5.70
N SER A 122 -19.58 -2.09 -4.49
CA SER A 122 -20.34 -1.93 -3.23
C SER A 122 -19.49 -1.46 -2.04
N GLY A 123 -18.33 -0.82 -2.27
CA GLY A 123 -17.45 -0.34 -1.20
C GLY A 123 -17.46 1.18 -1.07
N GLY A 124 -17.25 1.73 0.14
CA GLY A 124 -17.31 3.18 0.40
C GLY A 124 -16.33 4.08 -0.38
N MET A 125 -15.43 3.52 -1.19
CA MET A 125 -14.59 4.28 -2.14
C MET A 125 -15.24 4.46 -3.52
N SER A 126 -16.34 3.77 -3.83
CA SER A 126 -17.02 3.82 -5.14
C SER A 126 -17.53 5.20 -5.52
N ASP A 127 -17.67 6.11 -4.55
CA ASP A 127 -18.26 7.44 -4.76
C ASP A 127 -17.21 8.57 -4.69
N MET A 128 -15.92 8.24 -4.68
CA MET A 128 -14.85 9.24 -4.64
C MET A 128 -14.86 10.13 -5.90
N SER A 129 -14.90 11.43 -5.66
CA SER A 129 -14.76 12.47 -6.68
C SER A 129 -13.30 12.66 -7.10
N ALA A 130 -13.07 13.43 -8.18
CA ALA A 130 -11.72 13.83 -8.58
C ALA A 130 -11.00 14.64 -7.49
N LEU A 131 -11.76 15.41 -6.69
CA LEU A 131 -11.22 16.16 -5.57
C LEU A 131 -10.80 15.22 -4.43
N ASP A 132 -11.59 14.20 -4.11
CA ASP A 132 -11.23 13.21 -3.09
C ASP A 132 -9.96 12.43 -3.49
N TYR A 133 -9.83 12.11 -4.77
CA TYR A 133 -8.63 11.50 -5.33
C TYR A 133 -7.42 12.44 -5.20
N ALA A 134 -7.56 13.72 -5.57
CA ALA A 134 -6.48 14.69 -5.45
C ALA A 134 -6.02 14.84 -3.99
N ILE A 135 -6.96 14.96 -3.04
CA ILE A 135 -6.67 15.00 -1.60
C ILE A 135 -5.95 13.72 -1.15
N MET A 136 -6.38 12.54 -1.60
CA MET A 136 -5.70 11.27 -1.27
C MET A 136 -4.22 11.25 -1.69
N VAL A 137 -3.90 11.87 -2.83
CA VAL A 137 -2.56 11.88 -3.40
C VAL A 137 -1.69 13.00 -2.81
N GLU A 138 -2.20 14.23 -2.76
CA GLU A 138 -1.42 15.43 -2.41
C GLU A 138 -1.42 15.76 -0.92
N ASP A 139 -2.51 15.51 -0.20
CA ASP A 139 -2.66 15.94 1.18
C ASP A 139 -1.96 14.96 2.14
N THR A 140 -0.63 15.03 2.13
CA THR A 140 0.26 14.19 2.94
C THR A 140 1.48 14.95 3.44
N HIS A 141 1.74 14.84 4.75
CA HIS A 141 2.96 15.33 5.38
C HIS A 141 4.06 14.25 5.45
N VAL A 142 3.80 13.08 4.87
CA VAL A 142 4.73 11.94 4.78
C VAL A 142 5.40 11.94 3.42
N ASN A 143 6.67 11.53 3.34
CA ASN A 143 7.40 11.36 2.08
C ASN A 143 6.73 10.31 1.17
N THR A 144 5.77 10.77 0.38
CA THR A 144 4.92 9.94 -0.48
C THR A 144 5.35 10.12 -1.92
N ARG A 145 5.39 9.02 -2.67
CA ARG A 145 5.67 9.00 -4.10
C ARG A 145 4.58 8.26 -4.84
N ILE A 146 4.43 8.62 -6.10
CA ILE A 146 3.57 7.88 -7.03
C ILE A 146 4.44 7.16 -8.05
N ILE A 147 4.15 5.90 -8.30
CA ILE A 147 4.82 5.09 -9.31
C ILE A 147 3.82 4.82 -10.42
N GLU A 148 4.13 5.31 -11.61
CA GLU A 148 3.33 5.06 -12.81
C GLU A 148 3.95 3.92 -13.62
N TYR A 149 3.11 2.96 -14.02
CA TYR A 149 3.48 1.81 -14.84
C TYR A 149 2.87 1.98 -16.23
N ARG A 150 3.71 2.20 -17.23
CA ARG A 150 3.29 2.58 -18.59
C ARG A 150 3.85 1.61 -19.63
N VAL A 151 3.14 1.41 -20.73
CA VAL A 151 3.68 0.65 -21.89
C VAL A 151 4.91 1.37 -22.41
N ARG A 152 5.97 0.63 -22.71
CA ARG A 152 7.19 1.17 -23.29
C ARG A 152 6.92 1.70 -24.70
N GLU A 153 7.29 2.95 -24.90
CA GLU A 153 7.34 3.61 -26.19
C GLU A 153 8.77 4.14 -26.46
N PRO A 154 9.11 4.48 -27.71
CA PRO A 154 10.36 5.17 -28.01
C PRO A 154 10.52 6.44 -27.15
N GLY A 155 11.61 6.48 -26.39
CA GLY A 155 11.91 7.57 -25.45
C GLY A 155 11.44 7.35 -24.01
N SER A 156 10.70 6.28 -23.71
CA SER A 156 10.32 5.95 -22.33
C SER A 156 11.56 5.74 -21.44
N GLY A 157 11.61 6.45 -20.31
CA GLY A 157 12.69 6.35 -19.32
C GLY A 157 13.95 7.15 -19.65
N ILE A 158 13.93 7.98 -20.70
CA ILE A 158 15.03 8.91 -21.02
C ILE A 158 14.90 10.22 -20.25
N ASP A 159 13.67 10.75 -20.15
CA ASP A 159 13.34 12.00 -19.46
C ASP A 159 12.13 11.80 -18.53
N SER A 160 11.65 12.88 -17.91
CA SER A 160 10.48 12.88 -17.04
C SER A 160 9.14 12.85 -17.80
N SER A 161 9.14 12.75 -19.14
CA SER A 161 7.90 12.76 -19.92
C SER A 161 7.12 11.46 -19.72
N LYS A 162 5.81 11.62 -19.55
CA LYS A 162 4.86 10.51 -19.43
C LYS A 162 4.55 9.98 -20.83
N ARG A 163 5.18 8.88 -21.22
CA ARG A 163 4.99 8.21 -22.52
C ARG A 163 4.33 6.85 -22.34
N GLY A 164 3.62 6.40 -23.37
CA GLY A 164 2.84 5.17 -23.34
C GLY A 164 1.57 5.23 -22.50
N GLU A 165 0.70 4.26 -22.77
CA GLU A 165 -0.54 4.05 -22.03
C GLU A 165 -0.25 3.77 -20.55
N LEU A 166 -0.94 4.46 -19.64
CA LEU A 166 -0.90 4.20 -18.21
C LEU A 166 -1.68 2.92 -17.86
N LEU A 167 -0.97 1.91 -17.34
CA LEU A 167 -1.52 0.60 -17.02
C LEU A 167 -1.83 0.45 -15.53
N ALA A 168 -0.99 1.00 -14.67
CA ALA A 168 -1.12 0.88 -13.23
C ALA A 168 -0.45 2.04 -12.50
N VAL A 169 -0.87 2.24 -11.24
CA VAL A 169 -0.36 3.27 -10.35
C VAL A 169 -0.25 2.71 -8.94
N ALA A 170 0.83 3.04 -8.25
CA ALA A 170 0.99 2.81 -6.83
C ALA A 170 1.34 4.12 -6.10
N LEU A 171 0.59 4.41 -5.04
CA LEU A 171 0.89 5.45 -4.06
C LEU A 171 1.64 4.79 -2.90
N SER A 172 2.87 5.23 -2.67
CA SER A 172 3.79 4.55 -1.75
C SER A 172 4.52 5.55 -0.85
N ASP A 173 4.58 5.22 0.44
CA ASP A 173 5.40 5.97 1.40
C ASP A 173 6.83 5.44 1.38
N VAL A 174 7.79 6.35 1.36
CA VAL A 174 9.20 6.04 1.55
C VAL A 174 9.51 6.16 3.04
N MET A 175 9.74 5.01 3.68
CA MET A 175 10.07 4.89 5.09
C MET A 175 11.57 4.70 5.29
N SER A 176 12.06 4.87 6.51
CA SER A 176 13.46 4.61 6.86
C SER A 176 13.92 3.16 6.66
N ASP A 177 13.00 2.19 6.72
CA ASP A 177 13.32 0.76 6.60
C ASP A 177 12.61 0.06 5.43
N GLY A 178 11.96 0.81 4.54
CA GLY A 178 11.14 0.17 3.51
C GLY A 178 10.30 1.08 2.64
N LEU A 179 9.50 0.44 1.78
CA LEU A 179 8.39 1.10 1.07
C LEU A 179 7.07 0.57 1.63
N SER A 180 6.13 1.47 1.93
CA SER A 180 4.77 1.09 2.30
C SER A 180 3.82 1.38 1.15
N MET A 181 3.19 0.33 0.61
CA MET A 181 2.20 0.45 -0.45
C MET A 181 0.87 0.91 0.17
N VAL A 182 0.62 2.23 0.13
CA VAL A 182 -0.57 2.86 0.71
C VAL A 182 -1.81 2.51 -0.10
N TYR A 183 -1.72 2.67 -1.41
CA TYR A 183 -2.80 2.35 -2.33
C TYR A 183 -2.26 1.99 -3.70
N SER A 184 -2.98 1.13 -4.44
CA SER A 184 -2.61 0.79 -5.81
C SER A 184 -3.84 0.46 -6.64
N PHE A 185 -3.84 0.88 -7.89
CA PHE A 185 -4.91 0.61 -8.86
C PHE A 185 -4.32 0.36 -10.24
N PHE A 186 -5.06 -0.34 -11.09
CA PHE A 186 -4.57 -0.78 -12.39
C PHE A 186 -5.71 -1.02 -13.37
N ASN A 187 -5.39 -1.14 -14.65
CA ASN A 187 -6.37 -1.40 -15.70
C ASN A 187 -6.94 -2.82 -15.53
N PRO A 188 -8.22 -2.97 -15.13
CA PRO A 188 -8.81 -4.28 -14.86
C PRO A 188 -8.99 -5.13 -16.13
N ASP A 189 -9.05 -4.50 -17.31
CA ASP A 189 -9.23 -5.17 -18.60
C ASP A 189 -8.00 -6.01 -19.01
N LEU A 190 -6.86 -5.78 -18.34
CA LEU A 190 -5.59 -6.45 -18.60
C LEU A 190 -5.32 -7.59 -17.60
N GLU A 191 -6.34 -8.37 -17.26
CA GLU A 191 -6.27 -9.46 -16.26
C GLU A 191 -5.09 -10.42 -16.49
N LYS A 192 -4.84 -10.79 -17.76
CA LYS A 192 -3.75 -11.69 -18.16
C LYS A 192 -2.36 -11.18 -17.78
N ARG A 193 -2.19 -9.86 -17.62
CA ARG A 193 -0.93 -9.24 -17.18
C ARG A 193 -0.70 -9.37 -15.67
N SER A 194 -1.73 -9.62 -14.87
CA SER A 194 -1.64 -9.70 -13.40
C SER A 194 -0.93 -8.48 -12.78
N LEU A 195 -1.33 -7.28 -13.20
CA LEU A 195 -0.66 -6.01 -12.84
C LEU A 195 -0.50 -5.80 -11.34
N GLY A 196 -1.48 -6.21 -10.51
CA GLY A 196 -1.33 -6.14 -9.05
C GLY A 196 -0.17 -6.98 -8.50
N THR A 197 0.09 -8.16 -9.07
CA THR A 197 1.26 -8.98 -8.69
C THR A 197 2.55 -8.37 -9.23
N PHE A 198 2.52 -7.84 -10.45
CA PHE A 198 3.65 -7.16 -11.07
C PHE A 198 4.12 -5.96 -10.22
N MET A 199 3.19 -5.08 -9.81
CA MET A 199 3.51 -3.92 -8.98
C MET A 199 4.18 -4.31 -7.67
N ILE A 200 3.69 -5.36 -6.98
CA ILE A 200 4.30 -5.81 -5.72
C ILE A 200 5.72 -6.33 -5.96
N ILE A 201 5.97 -7.10 -7.02
CA ILE A 201 7.33 -7.59 -7.32
C ILE A 201 8.27 -6.44 -7.70
N ASP A 202 7.79 -5.46 -8.45
CA ASP A 202 8.55 -4.26 -8.77
C ASP A 202 8.88 -3.45 -7.50
N HIS A 203 7.94 -3.31 -6.55
CA HIS A 203 8.20 -2.69 -5.26
C HIS A 203 9.28 -3.43 -4.47
N ILE A 204 9.23 -4.77 -4.39
CA ILE A 204 10.28 -5.57 -3.74
C ILE A 204 11.65 -5.30 -4.39
N THR A 205 11.69 -5.26 -5.73
CA THR A 205 12.92 -5.02 -6.48
C THR A 205 13.47 -3.62 -6.22
N ARG A 206 12.61 -2.59 -6.18
CA ARG A 206 12.98 -1.21 -5.87
C ARG A 206 13.49 -1.06 -4.45
N THR A 207 12.76 -1.60 -3.48
CA THR A 207 13.13 -1.53 -2.08
C THR A 207 14.48 -2.21 -1.83
N ARG A 208 14.72 -3.37 -2.47
CA ARG A 208 16.03 -4.03 -2.46
C ARG A 208 17.12 -3.16 -3.09
N ALA A 209 16.85 -2.53 -4.24
CA ALA A 209 17.81 -1.63 -4.88
C ALA A 209 18.15 -0.38 -4.04
N LEU A 210 17.26 0.03 -3.15
CA LEU A 210 17.49 1.08 -2.16
C LEU A 210 18.24 0.59 -0.91
N GLY A 211 18.56 -0.71 -0.81
CA GLY A 211 19.17 -1.32 0.38
C GLY A 211 18.22 -1.40 1.58
N LEU A 212 16.91 -1.32 1.35
CA LEU A 212 15.90 -1.32 2.40
C LEU A 212 15.32 -2.74 2.60
N PRO A 213 15.10 -3.18 3.84
CA PRO A 213 14.72 -4.57 4.13
C PRO A 213 13.24 -4.89 3.90
N HIS A 214 12.32 -3.92 3.87
CA HIS A 214 10.90 -4.20 4.00
C HIS A 214 10.00 -3.59 2.92
N VAL A 215 9.08 -4.38 2.37
CA VAL A 215 7.88 -3.87 1.69
C VAL A 215 6.65 -4.11 2.56
N TYR A 216 6.01 -3.04 3.03
CA TYR A 216 4.77 -3.12 3.81
C TYR A 216 3.56 -3.22 2.87
N LEU A 217 2.76 -4.28 3.03
CA LEU A 217 1.56 -4.52 2.23
C LEU A 217 0.26 -4.21 2.98
N GLY A 218 0.31 -3.44 4.07
CA GLY A 218 -0.89 -3.17 4.86
C GLY A 218 -1.27 -4.32 5.80
N TYR A 219 -2.57 -4.56 5.95
CA TYR A 219 -3.10 -5.70 6.71
C TYR A 219 -3.40 -6.89 5.80
N TRP A 220 -2.91 -8.07 6.17
CA TRP A 220 -3.58 -9.32 5.83
C TRP A 220 -4.73 -9.52 6.82
N VAL A 221 -5.85 -10.09 6.36
CA VAL A 221 -7.00 -10.35 7.22
C VAL A 221 -7.33 -11.82 7.11
N ASP A 222 -7.14 -12.55 8.21
CA ASP A 222 -7.48 -13.97 8.28
C ASP A 222 -8.98 -14.18 8.03
N GLY A 223 -9.32 -15.15 7.18
CA GLY A 223 -10.68 -15.40 6.70
C GLY A 223 -11.19 -14.46 5.60
N SER A 224 -10.40 -13.49 5.12
CA SER A 224 -10.82 -12.59 4.03
C SER A 224 -10.25 -12.99 2.67
N GLU A 225 -11.11 -13.42 1.74
CA GLU A 225 -10.72 -13.75 0.36
C GLU A 225 -10.03 -12.57 -0.35
N LYS A 226 -10.54 -11.35 -0.13
CA LYS A 226 -10.01 -10.11 -0.73
C LYS A 226 -8.58 -9.82 -0.29
N MET A 227 -8.19 -10.24 0.91
CA MET A 227 -6.87 -9.96 1.49
C MET A 227 -5.93 -11.17 1.47
N GLY A 228 -6.43 -12.37 1.10
CA GLY A 228 -5.66 -13.60 1.09
C GLY A 228 -4.45 -13.60 0.15
N TYR A 229 -4.43 -12.74 -0.88
CA TYR A 229 -3.31 -12.71 -1.83
C TYR A 229 -1.98 -12.27 -1.21
N LYS A 230 -1.99 -11.54 -0.08
CA LYS A 230 -0.81 -10.92 0.54
C LYS A 230 0.15 -11.91 1.17
N THR A 231 -0.32 -13.10 1.53
CA THR A 231 0.51 -14.15 2.12
C THR A 231 1.35 -14.89 1.09
N ARG A 232 1.16 -14.67 -0.21
CA ARG A 232 1.87 -15.39 -1.28
C ARG A 232 3.31 -14.92 -1.51
N TYR A 233 3.77 -13.87 -0.82
CA TYR A 233 5.07 -13.23 -1.06
C TYR A 233 6.04 -13.55 0.08
N HIS A 234 6.79 -14.64 -0.06
CA HIS A 234 7.70 -15.14 0.98
C HIS A 234 9.18 -14.84 0.69
N PRO A 235 10.01 -14.70 1.75
CA PRO A 235 9.61 -14.71 3.16
C PRO A 235 8.94 -13.39 3.58
N GLN A 236 7.98 -13.50 4.51
CA GLN A 236 7.17 -12.41 5.03
C GLN A 236 7.21 -12.44 6.55
N GLU A 237 7.14 -11.30 7.18
CA GLU A 237 6.91 -11.17 8.62
C GLU A 237 5.51 -10.67 8.91
N HIS A 238 4.93 -11.21 9.98
CA HIS A 238 3.63 -10.84 10.53
C HIS A 238 3.84 -10.22 11.90
N LEU A 239 3.11 -9.13 12.19
CA LEU A 239 3.17 -8.50 13.50
C LEU A 239 2.32 -9.27 14.51
N THR A 240 2.97 -9.87 15.49
CA THR A 240 2.36 -10.63 16.60
C THR A 240 2.49 -9.86 17.92
N PRO A 241 1.89 -10.33 19.03
CA PRO A 241 2.12 -9.76 20.36
C PRO A 241 3.59 -9.77 20.80
N ARG A 242 4.43 -10.64 20.22
CA ARG A 242 5.88 -10.71 20.51
C ARG A 242 6.71 -9.80 19.59
N GLY A 243 6.07 -9.13 18.63
CA GLY A 243 6.72 -8.34 17.60
C GLY A 243 6.62 -8.99 16.22
N TRP A 244 7.47 -8.54 15.30
CA TRP A 244 7.53 -9.08 13.95
C TRP A 244 8.15 -10.47 13.95
N GLU A 245 7.42 -11.47 13.44
CA GLU A 245 7.88 -12.86 13.34
C GLU A 245 7.73 -13.36 11.90
N VAL A 246 8.68 -14.19 11.45
CA VAL A 246 8.62 -14.81 10.13
C VAL A 246 7.37 -15.69 10.04
N TYR A 247 6.54 -15.42 9.04
CA TYR A 247 5.34 -16.18 8.76
C TYR A 247 5.67 -17.47 8.01
N THR A 248 5.38 -18.59 8.66
CA THR A 248 5.40 -19.93 8.08
C THR A 248 3.97 -20.33 7.76
N PRO A 249 3.60 -20.52 6.48
CA PRO A 249 2.31 -21.11 6.14
C PRO A 249 2.14 -22.45 6.84
N GLU A 250 0.97 -22.70 7.43
CA GLU A 250 0.61 -24.04 7.88
C GLU A 250 0.58 -24.96 6.65
N GLU A 251 1.29 -26.09 6.73
CA GLU A 251 1.22 -27.14 5.70
C GLU A 251 -0.22 -27.65 5.67
N LYS A 252 -0.92 -27.40 4.55
CA LYS A 252 -2.23 -27.99 4.27
C LYS A 252 -2.09 -29.37 3.67
#